data_AF-A0A843F9T3-F1
#
_entry.id   AF-A0A843F9T3-F1
#
_cell.length_a   1.000
_cell.length_b   1.000
_cell.length_c   1.000
_cell.angle_alpha   90.00
_cell.angle_beta   90.00
_cell.angle_gamma   90.00
#
_symmetry.space_group_name_H-M   'P 1'
#
loop_
_entity.id
_entity.type
_entity.pdbx_description
1 polymer ?
#
loop_
_entity_poly.entity_id
_entity_poly.type
_entity_poly.pdbx_seq_one_letter_code
_entity_poly.pdbx_strand_id
1 'polypeptide(L)'
;MSNKMCLIETYHIAINFWRSNMGISLNIETNNETEFNQQLQMYLAQGYSMQSNFNGTAILKKKSYSVGVLIVLIIFLFPIAIIYYLLASDDIVTITNNGGQAPRASATAGSPSNVSYDAYCEECGQGLFKDSKFCPGCGRDLSEVEDEPVETLPVETDNVEGEAGETETVEDEPLKCESCGTELTEEHRFCPNCGAAVNEE
;
A
#
# COMPACT_ATOMS: atom_id res chain seq x y z
N MET A 1 22.26 -22.35 41.03
CA MET A 1 22.68 -21.48 39.90
C MET A 1 21.51 -20.87 39.11
N SER A 2 20.27 -20.85 39.64
CA SER A 2 19.07 -20.51 38.82
C SER A 2 18.55 -19.06 38.93
N ASN A 3 19.12 -18.20 39.79
CA ASN A 3 18.60 -16.83 39.97
C ASN A 3 19.15 -15.80 38.97
N LYS A 4 20.18 -16.13 38.17
CA LYS A 4 20.78 -15.17 37.22
C LYS A 4 20.05 -15.12 35.86
N MET A 5 19.32 -16.18 35.49
CA MET A 5 18.60 -16.23 34.20
C MET A 5 17.29 -15.44 34.22
N CYS A 6 16.58 -15.38 35.35
CA CYS A 6 15.29 -14.67 35.43
C CYS A 6 15.45 -13.14 35.40
N LEU A 7 16.54 -12.61 35.96
CA LEU A 7 16.83 -11.17 35.97
C LEU A 7 17.11 -10.59 34.58
N ILE A 8 17.72 -11.36 33.68
CA ILE A 8 18.09 -10.91 32.32
C ILE A 8 16.84 -10.79 31.44
N GLU A 9 15.91 -11.73 31.51
CA GLU A 9 14.66 -11.67 30.73
C GLU A 9 13.75 -10.52 31.19
N THR A 10 13.63 -10.28 32.50
CA THR A 10 12.89 -9.10 32.99
C THR A 10 13.55 -7.79 32.57
N TYR A 11 14.88 -7.72 32.50
CA TYR A 11 15.59 -6.53 32.02
C TYR A 11 15.37 -6.30 30.53
N HIS A 12 15.38 -7.35 29.70
CA HIS A 12 15.08 -7.25 28.26
C HIS A 12 13.64 -6.81 27.99
N ILE A 13 12.68 -7.34 28.74
CA ILE A 13 11.26 -6.94 28.63
C ILE A 13 11.10 -5.47 29.07
N ALA A 14 11.73 -5.06 30.17
CA ALA A 14 11.70 -3.68 30.64
C ALA A 14 12.39 -2.71 29.67
N ILE A 15 13.52 -3.08 29.06
CA ILE A 15 14.22 -2.26 28.04
C ILE A 15 13.36 -2.12 26.78
N ASN A 16 12.73 -3.19 26.30
CA ASN A 16 11.85 -3.13 25.13
C ASN A 16 10.57 -2.32 25.40
N PHE A 17 10.05 -2.40 26.63
CA PHE A 17 8.91 -1.59 27.08
C PHE A 17 9.28 -0.10 27.22
N TRP A 18 10.46 0.21 27.76
CA TRP A 18 10.97 1.59 27.85
C TRP A 18 11.32 2.17 26.48
N ARG A 19 11.89 1.37 25.58
CA ARG A 19 12.16 1.72 24.18
C ARG A 19 10.87 2.00 23.40
N SER A 20 9.76 1.32 23.73
CA SER A 20 8.45 1.57 23.13
C SER A 20 7.78 2.85 23.64
N ASN A 21 8.24 3.41 24.76
CA ASN A 21 7.56 4.51 25.45
C ASN A 21 8.23 5.88 25.28
N MET A 22 9.32 5.98 24.50
CA MET A 22 10.08 7.22 24.32
C MET A 22 10.31 7.67 22.87
N GLY A 23 9.85 6.89 21.88
CA GLY A 23 9.76 7.38 20.50
C GLY A 23 8.53 8.29 20.35
N ILE A 24 8.68 9.42 19.67
CA ILE A 24 7.52 10.26 19.33
C ILE A 24 6.79 9.54 18.19
N SER A 25 5.54 9.15 18.43
CA SER A 25 4.64 8.69 17.37
C SER A 25 3.76 9.87 16.93
N LEU A 26 3.86 10.23 15.65
CA LEU A 26 3.07 11.31 15.07
C LEU A 26 2.22 10.76 13.92
N ASN A 27 0.91 10.95 14.00
CA ASN A 27 -0.03 10.56 12.95
C ASN A 27 -0.50 11.81 12.21
N ILE A 28 -0.38 11.81 10.89
CA ILE A 28 -0.77 12.93 10.03
C ILE A 28 -1.73 12.41 8.97
N GLU A 29 -2.90 13.03 8.89
CA GLU A 29 -3.93 12.73 7.92
C GLU A 29 -3.91 13.78 6.81
N THR A 30 -3.82 13.32 5.56
CA THR A 30 -3.86 14.18 4.37
C THR A 30 -5.00 13.73 3.48
N ASN A 31 -5.77 14.68 2.94
CA ASN A 31 -6.96 14.38 2.11
C ASN A 31 -6.67 14.48 0.61
N ASN A 32 -5.42 14.78 0.22
CA ASN A 32 -5.03 14.97 -1.16
C ASN A 32 -3.71 14.22 -1.43
N GLU A 33 -3.64 13.49 -2.55
CA GLU A 33 -2.46 12.75 -2.98
C GLU A 33 -1.23 13.66 -3.17
N THR A 34 -1.46 14.88 -3.68
CA THR A 34 -0.38 15.85 -3.89
C THR A 34 0.24 16.33 -2.57
N GLU A 35 -0.60 16.59 -1.56
CA GLU A 35 -0.15 17.00 -0.22
C GLU A 35 0.56 15.85 0.51
N PHE A 36 0.06 14.63 0.36
CA PHE A 36 0.71 13.42 0.87
C PHE A 36 2.12 13.26 0.30
N ASN A 37 2.27 13.33 -1.02
CA ASN A 37 3.57 13.18 -1.70
C ASN A 37 4.54 14.31 -1.32
N GLN A 38 4.06 15.54 -1.20
CA GLN A 38 4.89 16.67 -0.76
C GLN A 38 5.37 16.49 0.69
N GLN A 39 4.48 16.09 1.59
CA GLN A 39 4.82 15.87 2.99
C GLN A 39 5.78 14.70 3.15
N LEU A 40 5.57 13.64 2.38
CA LEU A 40 6.45 12.48 2.34
C LEU A 40 7.88 12.86 1.93
N GLN A 41 8.04 13.64 0.87
CA GLN A 41 9.36 14.10 0.44
C GLN A 41 10.04 15.00 1.47
N MET A 42 9.27 15.84 2.19
CA MET A 42 9.81 16.64 3.29
C MET A 42 10.41 15.75 4.39
N TYR A 43 9.70 14.71 4.83
CA TYR A 43 10.20 13.81 5.88
C TYR A 43 11.38 12.96 5.40
N LEU A 44 11.39 12.51 4.14
CA LEU A 44 12.54 11.83 3.56
C LEU A 44 13.79 12.74 3.55
N ALA A 45 13.65 14.01 3.17
CA ALA A 45 14.73 14.99 3.19
C ALA A 45 15.27 15.27 4.61
N GLN A 46 14.45 15.10 5.64
CA GLN A 46 14.86 15.20 7.06
C GLN A 46 15.62 13.96 7.56
N GLY A 47 15.85 12.96 6.70
CA GLY A 47 16.60 11.75 7.01
C GLY A 47 15.76 10.66 7.67
N TYR A 48 14.44 10.69 7.51
CA TYR A 48 13.59 9.54 7.84
C TYR A 48 13.70 8.48 6.73
N SER A 49 13.72 7.19 7.11
CA SER A 49 13.67 6.08 6.17
C SER A 49 12.25 5.54 6.05
N MET A 50 11.85 5.19 4.81
CA MET A 50 10.58 4.50 4.54
C MET A 50 10.66 3.05 5.04
N GLN A 51 9.71 2.64 5.88
CA GLN A 51 9.61 1.26 6.34
C GLN A 51 8.69 0.41 5.47
N SER A 52 7.57 0.98 4.99
CA SER A 52 6.63 0.33 4.07
C SER A 52 5.57 1.33 3.58
N ASN A 53 5.11 1.17 2.34
CA ASN A 53 3.96 1.87 1.79
C ASN A 53 2.84 0.86 1.55
N PHE A 54 1.80 0.87 2.38
CA PHE A 54 0.61 0.03 2.19
C PHE A 54 -0.60 0.95 2.12
N ASN A 55 -1.40 0.83 1.05
CA ASN A 55 -2.70 1.48 0.93
C ASN A 55 -2.67 2.95 1.40
N GLY A 56 -1.93 3.81 0.70
CA GLY A 56 -1.90 5.25 0.99
C GLY A 56 -1.35 5.64 2.37
N THR A 57 -0.76 4.72 3.12
CA THR A 57 -0.15 4.98 4.44
C THR A 57 1.36 4.78 4.34
N ALA A 58 2.12 5.84 4.61
CA ALA A 58 3.59 5.82 4.67
C ALA A 58 4.06 5.85 6.12
N ILE A 59 4.87 4.85 6.49
CA ILE A 59 5.52 4.77 7.81
C ILE A 59 6.99 5.16 7.65
N LEU A 60 7.39 6.23 8.32
CA LEU A 60 8.72 6.83 8.29
C LEU A 60 9.40 6.62 9.65
N LYS A 61 10.66 6.16 9.65
CA LYS A 61 11.44 5.95 10.88
C LYS A 61 12.72 6.76 10.89
N LYS A 62 13.05 7.35 12.04
CA LYS A 62 14.34 8.04 12.25
C LYS A 62 14.88 7.75 13.64
N LYS A 63 16.19 7.49 13.73
CA LYS A 63 16.84 7.35 15.02
C LYS A 63 17.09 8.72 15.66
N SER A 64 16.60 8.91 16.87
CA SER A 64 16.75 10.14 17.64
C SER A 64 17.96 10.04 18.58
N TYR A 65 19.17 10.22 18.07
CA TYR A 65 20.37 10.35 18.90
C TYR A 65 21.17 11.59 18.54
N SER A 66 21.89 12.14 19.52
CA SER A 66 22.78 13.27 19.28
C SER A 66 24.01 12.78 18.53
N VAL A 67 24.12 13.16 17.25
CA VAL A 67 25.24 12.78 16.38
C VAL A 67 26.58 13.21 16.98
N GLY A 68 26.63 14.39 17.61
CA GLY A 68 27.84 14.88 18.27
C GLY A 68 28.28 13.98 19.44
N VAL A 69 27.33 13.52 20.26
CA VAL A 69 27.61 12.60 21.37
C VAL A 69 28.10 11.26 20.85
N LEU A 70 27.49 10.75 19.77
CA LEU A 70 27.93 9.51 19.12
C LEU A 70 29.38 9.61 18.62
N ILE A 71 29.75 10.71 17.96
CA ILE A 71 31.12 10.93 17.47
C ILE A 71 32.12 10.98 18.64
N VAL A 72 31.80 11.70 19.71
CA VAL A 72 32.65 11.77 20.90
C VAL A 72 32.83 10.38 21.53
N LEU A 73 31.74 9.62 21.69
CA LEU A 73 31.82 8.27 22.27
C LEU A 73 32.63 7.29 21.41
N ILE A 74 32.58 7.40 20.07
CA ILE A 74 33.39 6.57 19.18
C ILE A 74 34.88 6.82 19.38
N ILE A 75 35.28 8.09 19.56
CA ILE A 75 36.68 8.49 19.73
C ILE A 75 37.24 8.02 21.08
N PHE A 76 36.44 8.07 22.15
CA PHE A 76 36.92 7.78 23.50
C PHE A 76 36.65 6.35 23.97
N LEU A 77 35.48 5.77 23.65
CA LEU A 77 34.99 4.51 24.21
C LEU A 77 34.11 3.76 23.21
N PHE A 78 34.75 3.15 22.20
CA PHE A 78 34.10 2.33 21.16
C PHE A 78 32.99 1.36 21.67
N PRO A 79 33.17 0.59 22.77
CA PRO A 79 32.10 -0.28 23.26
C PRO A 79 30.88 0.49 23.81
N ILE A 80 31.10 1.66 24.40
CA ILE A 80 30.02 2.51 24.92
C ILE A 80 29.27 3.20 23.77
N ALA A 81 29.96 3.54 22.68
CA ALA A 81 29.33 4.09 21.48
C ALA A 81 28.34 3.12 20.84
N ILE A 82 28.67 1.83 20.77
CA ILE A 82 27.77 0.79 20.26
C ILE A 82 26.53 0.70 21.14
N ILE A 83 26.70 0.69 22.47
CA ILE A 83 25.57 0.66 23.41
C ILE A 83 24.70 1.91 23.25
N TYR A 84 25.30 3.10 23.13
CA TYR A 84 24.57 4.36 22.90
C TYR A 84 23.76 4.33 21.60
N TYR A 85 24.35 3.84 20.51
CA TYR A 85 23.65 3.70 19.22
C TYR A 85 22.52 2.67 19.27
N LEU A 86 22.71 1.56 20.00
CA LEU A 86 21.69 0.53 20.16
C LEU A 86 20.55 0.96 21.08
N LEU A 87 20.84 1.78 22.11
CA LEU A 87 19.84 2.35 23.02
C LEU A 87 19.11 3.57 22.43
N ALA A 88 19.55 4.10 21.29
CA ALA A 88 18.85 5.18 20.61
C ALA A 88 17.41 4.76 20.29
N SER A 89 16.47 5.66 20.63
CA SER A 89 15.04 5.48 20.35
C SER A 89 14.75 5.76 18.87
N ASP A 90 13.65 5.18 18.39
CA ASP A 90 13.18 5.33 17.01
C ASP A 90 11.93 6.23 17.01
N ASP A 91 11.96 7.36 16.32
CA ASP A 91 10.80 8.21 16.05
C ASP A 91 10.02 7.62 14.87
N ILE A 92 8.69 7.55 15.00
CA ILE A 92 7.80 6.96 13.99
C ILE A 92 6.80 8.03 13.54
N VAL A 93 6.82 8.36 12.25
CA VAL A 93 5.82 9.23 11.64
C VAL A 93 4.98 8.39 10.69
N THR A 94 3.67 8.42 10.90
CA THR A 94 2.71 7.73 10.04
C THR A 94 1.90 8.79 9.30
N ILE A 95 2.04 8.83 7.98
CA ILE A 95 1.25 9.69 7.10
C ILE A 95 0.20 8.82 6.44
N THR A 96 -1.07 9.21 6.53
CA THR A 96 -2.19 8.50 5.89
C THR A 96 -2.85 9.42 4.88
N ASN A 97 -3.07 8.91 3.66
CA ASN A 97 -3.85 9.56 2.62
C ASN A 97 -5.31 9.07 2.65
N ASN A 98 -6.22 9.94 3.06
CA ASN A 98 -7.66 9.71 3.08
C ASN A 98 -8.35 10.12 1.76
N GLY A 99 -7.60 10.68 0.80
CA GLY A 99 -8.13 11.21 -0.47
C GLY A 99 -8.35 10.17 -1.56
N GLY A 100 -7.66 9.03 -1.50
CA GLY A 100 -7.70 7.97 -2.52
C GLY A 100 -8.30 6.64 -2.07
N GLN A 101 -8.74 6.51 -0.82
CA GLN A 101 -9.41 5.32 -0.33
C GLN A 101 -10.81 5.67 0.13
N ALA A 102 -11.80 5.03 -0.51
CA ALA A 102 -13.11 4.88 0.09
C ALA A 102 -12.93 4.47 1.57
N PRO A 103 -13.68 5.10 2.50
CA PRO A 103 -13.39 5.01 3.92
C PRO A 103 -13.43 3.56 4.36
N ARG A 104 -12.27 2.98 4.69
CA ARG A 104 -12.23 1.77 5.50
C ARG A 104 -12.54 2.20 6.93
N ALA A 105 -13.80 2.04 7.28
CA ALA A 105 -14.39 2.29 8.57
C ALA A 105 -13.46 1.82 9.72
N SER A 106 -12.79 2.78 10.37
CA SER A 106 -12.76 2.76 11.83
C SER A 106 -14.20 2.99 12.28
N ALA A 107 -14.69 2.06 13.07
CA ALA A 107 -16.07 1.95 13.53
C ALA A 107 -16.64 3.31 13.97
N THR A 108 -17.46 3.93 13.12
CA THR A 108 -18.55 4.82 13.52
C THR A 108 -19.61 4.71 12.45
N ALA A 109 -20.80 4.26 12.85
CA ALA A 109 -21.96 4.07 12.02
C ALA A 109 -22.30 5.37 11.27
N GLY A 110 -22.15 5.35 9.95
CA GLY A 110 -22.50 6.44 9.03
C GLY A 110 -22.60 5.87 7.62
N SER A 111 -23.76 5.29 7.32
CA SER A 111 -24.10 4.65 6.05
C SER A 111 -24.18 5.69 4.92
N PRO A 112 -23.47 5.53 3.78
CA PRO A 112 -23.86 6.17 2.54
C PRO A 112 -25.08 5.42 2.02
N SER A 113 -26.25 5.98 2.28
CA SER A 113 -27.52 5.48 1.80
C SER A 113 -27.57 5.52 0.28
N ASN A 114 -27.80 4.34 -0.31
CA ASN A 114 -28.38 4.05 -1.63
C ASN A 114 -27.45 3.50 -2.74
N VAL A 115 -26.51 2.62 -2.41
CA VAL A 115 -25.97 1.64 -3.39
C VAL A 115 -26.61 0.28 -3.09
N SER A 116 -27.44 -0.22 -4.00
CA SER A 116 -28.06 -1.54 -3.91
C SER A 116 -27.16 -2.56 -4.58
N TYR A 117 -26.69 -3.54 -3.83
CA TYR A 117 -25.89 -4.65 -4.34
C TYR A 117 -26.79 -5.83 -4.70
N ASP A 118 -26.46 -6.56 -5.76
CA ASP A 118 -27.24 -7.72 -6.21
C ASP A 118 -26.92 -8.99 -5.42
N ALA A 119 -25.67 -9.12 -4.95
CA ALA A 119 -25.18 -10.24 -4.16
C ALA A 119 -24.11 -9.81 -3.16
N TYR A 120 -23.65 -10.72 -2.31
CA TYR A 120 -22.55 -10.52 -1.38
C TYR A 120 -21.56 -11.68 -1.47
N CYS A 121 -20.27 -11.39 -1.34
CA CYS A 121 -19.21 -12.39 -1.38
C CYS A 121 -19.27 -13.29 -0.14
N GLU A 122 -19.24 -14.61 -0.34
CA GLU A 122 -19.29 -15.59 0.75
C GLU A 122 -17.99 -15.64 1.58
N GLU A 123 -16.85 -15.26 1.00
CA GLU A 123 -15.56 -15.30 1.71
C GLU A 123 -15.29 -14.05 2.56
N CYS A 124 -15.67 -12.87 2.08
CA CYS A 124 -15.33 -11.60 2.72
C CYS A 124 -16.51 -10.70 3.05
N GLY A 125 -17.73 -11.04 2.62
CA GLY A 125 -18.95 -10.27 2.88
C GLY A 125 -19.07 -8.97 2.06
N GLN A 126 -18.18 -8.73 1.10
CA GLN A 126 -18.23 -7.54 0.24
C GLN A 126 -19.44 -7.59 -0.71
N GLY A 127 -20.13 -6.45 -0.90
CA GLY A 127 -21.22 -6.34 -1.88
C GLY A 127 -20.72 -6.50 -3.32
N LEU A 128 -21.45 -7.28 -4.11
CA LEU A 128 -21.14 -7.66 -5.49
C LEU A 128 -22.20 -7.11 -6.44
N PHE A 129 -21.77 -6.84 -7.67
CA PHE A 129 -22.62 -6.42 -8.79
C PHE A 129 -22.81 -7.62 -9.73
N LYS A 130 -23.93 -7.65 -10.46
CA LYS A 130 -24.26 -8.75 -11.41
C LYS A 130 -23.14 -9.13 -12.39
N ASP A 131 -22.27 -8.19 -12.76
CA ASP A 131 -21.25 -8.41 -13.79
C ASP A 131 -19.83 -8.64 -13.24
N SER A 132 -19.66 -8.72 -11.92
CA SER A 132 -18.33 -8.90 -11.33
C SER A 132 -17.85 -10.34 -11.44
N LYS A 133 -16.87 -10.60 -12.32
CA LYS A 133 -16.18 -11.91 -12.44
C LYS A 133 -15.30 -12.24 -11.23
N PHE A 134 -14.84 -11.22 -10.52
CA PHE A 134 -13.99 -11.35 -9.34
C PHE A 134 -14.50 -10.46 -8.21
N CYS A 135 -14.36 -10.92 -6.97
CA CYS A 135 -14.69 -10.12 -5.80
C CYS A 135 -13.65 -8.99 -5.64
N PRO A 136 -14.04 -7.69 -5.60
CA PRO A 136 -13.11 -6.58 -5.41
C PRO A 136 -12.54 -6.52 -3.97
N GLY A 137 -13.14 -7.24 -3.02
CA GLY A 137 -12.70 -7.28 -1.63
C GLY A 137 -11.58 -8.28 -1.38
N CYS A 138 -11.71 -9.51 -1.89
CA CYS A 138 -10.78 -10.62 -1.62
C CYS A 138 -10.12 -11.22 -2.87
N GLY A 139 -10.54 -10.86 -4.08
CA GLY A 139 -9.98 -11.39 -5.33
C GLY A 139 -10.47 -12.80 -5.70
N ARG A 140 -11.43 -13.36 -4.96
CA ARG A 140 -12.07 -14.65 -5.26
C ARG A 140 -12.78 -14.59 -6.62
N ASP A 141 -12.59 -15.62 -7.44
CA ASP A 141 -13.29 -15.81 -8.71
C ASP A 141 -14.76 -16.17 -8.45
N LEU A 142 -15.68 -15.49 -9.12
CA LEU A 142 -17.13 -15.59 -8.99
C LEU A 142 -17.78 -16.20 -10.23
N SER A 143 -16.99 -16.69 -11.19
CA SER A 143 -17.46 -17.19 -12.49
C SER A 143 -18.24 -18.53 -12.45
N GLU A 144 -18.54 -19.07 -11.28
CA GLU A 144 -19.20 -20.37 -11.10
C GLU A 144 -20.73 -20.31 -10.89
N VAL A 145 -21.41 -19.23 -11.29
CA VAL A 145 -22.88 -19.20 -11.27
C VAL A 145 -23.41 -19.10 -12.70
N GLU A 146 -23.31 -20.23 -13.41
CA GLU A 146 -24.12 -20.49 -14.60
C GLU A 146 -25.54 -20.83 -14.12
N ASP A 147 -26.54 -20.02 -14.50
CA ASP A 147 -27.88 -20.50 -14.80
C ASP A 147 -28.70 -19.40 -15.51
N GLU A 148 -28.83 -19.60 -16.83
CA GLU A 148 -29.94 -19.26 -17.72
C GLU A 148 -30.21 -17.79 -18.18
N PRO A 149 -30.56 -17.60 -19.47
CA PRO A 149 -30.46 -16.31 -20.17
C PRO A 149 -31.72 -15.45 -20.05
N VAL A 150 -31.55 -14.13 -19.91
CA VAL A 150 -32.63 -13.15 -20.19
C VAL A 150 -32.28 -12.36 -21.45
N GLU A 151 -33.14 -12.58 -22.44
CA GLU A 151 -33.16 -12.03 -23.79
C GLU A 151 -33.34 -10.50 -23.86
N THR A 152 -32.47 -9.87 -24.67
CA THR A 152 -32.75 -8.74 -25.60
C THR A 152 -33.01 -7.35 -24.97
N LEU A 153 -32.50 -6.20 -25.45
CA LEU A 153 -32.25 -5.67 -26.80
C LEU A 153 -31.17 -4.55 -26.75
N PRO A 154 -30.63 -4.11 -27.92
CA PRO A 154 -29.45 -3.26 -28.03
C PRO A 154 -29.77 -1.76 -28.09
N VAL A 155 -28.85 -0.91 -27.64
CA VAL A 155 -28.77 0.49 -28.08
C VAL A 155 -27.31 0.86 -28.33
N GLU A 156 -27.13 1.48 -29.49
CA GLU A 156 -25.91 1.76 -30.22
C GLU A 156 -25.19 3.02 -29.69
N THR A 157 -23.86 2.99 -29.87
CA THR A 157 -22.92 4.05 -30.30
C THR A 157 -23.20 5.52 -29.96
N ASP A 158 -22.18 6.22 -29.46
CA ASP A 158 -21.42 7.16 -30.29
C ASP A 158 -20.15 7.67 -29.59
N ASN A 159 -19.11 7.84 -30.41
CA ASN A 159 -17.72 8.21 -30.11
C ASN A 159 -17.56 9.66 -29.60
N VAL A 160 -16.38 9.98 -29.03
CA VAL A 160 -15.36 10.87 -29.64
C VAL A 160 -14.34 11.39 -28.60
N GLU A 161 -13.05 11.01 -28.84
CA GLU A 161 -11.76 11.76 -28.79
C GLU A 161 -11.43 12.63 -27.55
N GLY A 162 -10.26 12.61 -26.90
CA GLY A 162 -8.90 12.15 -27.22
C GLY A 162 -7.92 13.32 -27.00
N GLU A 163 -6.83 13.16 -26.22
CA GLU A 163 -5.67 14.06 -26.30
C GLU A 163 -4.37 13.43 -25.75
N ALA A 164 -3.25 13.89 -26.29
CA ALA A 164 -2.04 13.16 -26.64
C ALA A 164 -0.89 13.17 -25.61
N GLY A 165 0.09 12.29 -25.83
CA GLY A 165 1.44 12.41 -25.27
C GLY A 165 2.39 11.34 -25.83
N GLU A 166 3.26 11.77 -26.73
CA GLU A 166 4.22 11.02 -27.57
C GLU A 166 5.32 10.28 -26.79
N THR A 167 5.91 9.20 -27.34
CA THR A 167 7.30 9.19 -27.87
C THR A 167 7.78 7.80 -28.39
N GLU A 168 8.42 7.86 -29.56
CA GLU A 168 9.57 7.09 -30.09
C GLU A 168 9.57 5.55 -30.23
N THR A 169 9.34 5.14 -31.49
CA THR A 169 10.16 4.22 -32.34
C THR A 169 10.65 2.89 -31.77
N VAL A 170 10.05 1.78 -32.22
CA VAL A 170 10.72 0.68 -32.96
C VAL A 170 9.67 0.03 -33.87
N GLU A 171 10.01 -0.24 -35.13
CA GLU A 171 9.17 -1.01 -36.04
C GLU A 171 9.13 -2.48 -35.60
N ASP A 172 8.13 -2.83 -34.80
CA ASP A 172 7.78 -4.22 -34.51
C ASP A 172 6.26 -4.37 -34.68
N GLU A 173 5.83 -5.46 -35.32
CA GLU A 173 4.42 -5.66 -35.68
C GLU A 173 3.54 -5.69 -34.41
N PRO A 174 2.40 -4.98 -34.37
CA PRO A 174 1.62 -4.86 -33.14
C PRO A 174 1.00 -6.20 -32.74
N LEU A 175 1.48 -6.77 -31.63
CA LEU A 175 0.91 -7.95 -31.00
C LEU A 175 -0.53 -7.63 -30.54
N LYS A 176 -1.49 -8.47 -30.93
CA LYS A 176 -2.89 -8.32 -30.51
C LYS A 176 -3.22 -9.35 -29.44
N CYS A 177 -3.92 -8.93 -28.40
CA CYS A 177 -4.42 -9.86 -27.41
C CYS A 177 -5.45 -10.80 -28.04
N GLU A 178 -5.23 -12.12 -27.99
CA GLU A 178 -6.20 -13.10 -28.53
C GLU A 178 -7.53 -13.12 -27.79
N SER A 179 -7.55 -12.68 -26.52
CA SER A 179 -8.75 -12.69 -25.69
C SER A 179 -9.67 -11.48 -25.92
N CYS A 180 -9.12 -10.31 -26.25
CA CYS A 180 -9.92 -9.08 -26.37
C CYS A 180 -9.61 -8.21 -27.60
N GLY A 181 -8.62 -8.60 -28.42
CA GLY A 181 -8.25 -7.89 -29.65
C GLY A 181 -7.54 -6.56 -29.46
N THR A 182 -7.21 -6.18 -28.21
CA THR A 182 -6.49 -4.93 -27.93
C THR A 182 -5.07 -5.00 -28.46
N GLU A 183 -4.63 -3.92 -29.10
CA GLU A 183 -3.28 -3.75 -29.60
C GLU A 183 -2.34 -3.53 -28.42
N LEU A 184 -1.34 -4.39 -28.28
CA LEU A 184 -0.35 -4.35 -27.22
C LEU A 184 0.90 -3.67 -27.75
N THR A 185 1.29 -2.58 -27.09
CA THR A 185 2.56 -1.91 -27.32
C THR A 185 3.53 -2.35 -26.23
N GLU A 186 4.46 -3.23 -26.58
CA GLU A 186 5.60 -3.73 -25.76
C GLU A 186 5.28 -4.75 -24.63
N GLU A 187 6.33 -5.49 -24.22
CA GLU A 187 6.40 -6.74 -23.43
C GLU A 187 5.58 -6.76 -22.11
N HIS A 188 4.26 -6.78 -22.24
CA HIS A 188 3.35 -6.96 -21.11
C HIS A 188 3.04 -8.43 -20.89
N ARG A 189 3.49 -9.02 -19.77
CA ARG A 189 3.12 -10.39 -19.35
C ARG A 189 1.61 -10.63 -19.27
N PHE A 190 0.83 -9.57 -19.07
CA PHE A 190 -0.63 -9.60 -19.01
C PHE A 190 -1.22 -8.39 -19.76
N CYS A 191 -2.30 -8.59 -20.50
CA CYS A 191 -2.98 -7.53 -21.24
C CYS A 191 -3.53 -6.45 -20.28
N PRO A 192 -3.22 -5.16 -20.47
CA PRO A 192 -3.69 -4.09 -19.58
C PRO A 192 -5.21 -3.85 -19.69
N ASN A 193 -5.86 -4.29 -20.77
CA ASN A 193 -7.29 -4.10 -20.95
C ASN A 193 -8.12 -5.24 -20.33
N CYS A 194 -7.71 -6.50 -20.51
CA CYS A 194 -8.51 -7.65 -20.08
C CYS A 194 -7.85 -8.55 -19.03
N GLY A 195 -6.56 -8.34 -18.72
CA GLY A 195 -5.80 -9.16 -17.78
C GLY A 195 -5.40 -10.55 -18.28
N ALA A 196 -5.73 -10.91 -19.52
CA ALA A 196 -5.32 -12.18 -20.12
C ALA A 196 -3.78 -12.25 -20.19
N ALA A 197 -3.22 -13.43 -19.90
CA ALA A 197 -1.80 -13.67 -20.09
C ALA A 197 -1.43 -13.51 -21.57
N VAL A 198 -0.35 -12.79 -21.84
CA VAL A 198 0.19 -12.63 -23.20
C VAL A 198 1.30 -13.66 -23.33
N ASN A 199 1.10 -14.61 -24.24
CA ASN A 199 2.06 -15.68 -24.49
C ASN A 199 2.96 -15.22 -25.64
N GLU A 200 4.24 -14.99 -25.37
CA GLU A 200 5.25 -14.84 -26.42
C GLU A 200 5.57 -16.26 -26.93
N GLU A 201 5.19 -16.58 -28.18
CA GLU A 201 5.48 -17.87 -28.83
C GLU A 201 6.88 -17.89 -29.47
#